data_AF-A0A095UDU6-F1
#
_entry.id   AF-A0A095UDU6-F1
#
_cell.length_a   1.000
_cell.length_b   1.000
_cell.length_c   1.000
_cell.angle_alpha   90.00
_cell.angle_beta   90.00
_cell.angle_gamma   90.00
#
_symmetry.space_group_name_H-M   'P 1'
#
loop_
_entity.id
_entity.type
_entity.pdbx_description
1 polymer ?
#
loop_
_entity_poly.entity_id
_entity_poly.type
_entity_poly.pdbx_seq_one_letter_code
_entity_poly.pdbx_strand_id
1 'polypeptide(L)'
;MRRVNVLRISLLWLLILCLAGCMSSARQVPANWKLTFNRTSATNNGAPLKIRVFLLRSDANFMSADFYSLQNNAENVTGGDVLESRQFFLTQQAGDKILQGNSPPEARFIGIIAEYQSINGKSWRLSLPLPAPLTTNFYKFWQFSPDEMKGVVDATAGGLQYKPTDD
;
A
#
# COMPACT_ATOMS: atom_id res chain seq x y z
N MET A 1 -1.27 62.19 28.87
CA MET A 1 -2.12 61.38 27.97
C MET A 1 -1.38 60.64 26.85
N ARG A 2 -0.23 61.11 26.33
CA ARG A 2 0.49 60.44 25.22
C ARG A 2 1.15 59.08 25.56
N ARG A 3 1.62 58.86 26.79
CA ARG A 3 2.35 57.61 27.17
C ARG A 3 1.47 56.35 27.26
N VAL A 4 0.18 56.50 27.57
CA VAL A 4 -0.77 55.36 27.68
C VAL A 4 -1.13 54.81 26.29
N ASN A 5 -1.21 55.67 25.27
CA ASN A 5 -1.49 55.24 23.90
C ASN A 5 -0.32 54.46 23.28
N VAL A 6 0.92 54.85 23.56
CA VAL A 6 2.12 54.14 23.06
C VAL A 6 2.23 52.74 23.68
N LEU A 7 1.91 52.60 24.97
CA LEU A 7 1.92 51.30 25.66
C LEU A 7 0.83 50.35 25.13
N ARG A 8 -0.38 50.87 24.85
CA ARG A 8 -1.49 50.11 24.26
C ARG A 8 -1.22 49.67 22.82
N ILE A 9 -0.60 50.55 22.02
CA ILE A 9 -0.21 50.23 20.63
C ILE A 9 0.89 49.16 20.64
N SER A 10 1.89 49.25 21.53
CA SER A 10 2.93 48.24 21.66
C SER A 10 2.39 46.88 22.10
N LEU A 11 1.39 46.85 22.98
CA LEU A 11 0.74 45.61 23.42
C LEU A 11 -0.08 44.96 22.30
N LEU A 12 -0.75 45.77 21.46
CA LEU A 12 -1.49 45.31 20.28
C LEU A 12 -0.56 44.75 19.19
N TRP A 13 0.59 45.37 18.95
CA TRP A 13 1.60 44.86 18.01
C TRP A 13 2.25 43.55 18.49
N LEU A 14 2.50 43.41 19.80
CA LEU A 14 3.01 42.17 20.39
C LEU A 14 1.97 41.04 20.31
N LEU A 15 0.68 41.36 20.49
CA LEU A 15 -0.41 40.40 20.32
C LEU A 15 -0.53 39.91 18.87
N ILE A 16 -0.40 40.81 17.88
CA ILE A 16 -0.42 40.47 16.45
C ILE A 16 0.79 39.60 16.06
N LEU A 17 1.97 39.84 16.63
CA LEU A 17 3.16 38.99 16.39
C LEU A 17 2.98 37.56 16.92
N CYS A 18 2.27 37.38 18.04
CA CYS A 18 2.01 36.06 18.61
C CYS A 18 1.01 35.21 17.81
N LEU A 19 0.22 35.79 16.90
CA LEU A 19 -0.68 35.04 16.03
C LEU A 19 0.00 34.53 14.75
N ALA A 20 1.25 34.91 14.47
CA ALA A 20 2.03 34.42 13.33
C ALA A 20 2.72 33.06 13.61
N GLY A 21 2.08 32.20 14.42
CA GLY A 21 2.53 30.83 14.59
C GLY A 21 2.35 30.05 13.29
N CYS A 22 3.45 29.71 12.63
CA CYS A 22 3.47 28.84 11.45
C CYS A 22 3.00 27.42 11.82
N MET A 23 1.69 27.18 11.81
CA MET A 23 1.14 25.83 11.71
C MET A 23 1.11 25.44 10.23
N SER A 24 2.26 25.02 9.71
CA SER A 24 2.36 24.36 8.40
C SER A 24 2.88 22.94 8.62
N SER A 25 1.98 22.03 8.99
CA SER A 25 2.25 20.60 9.00
C SER A 25 1.31 19.94 8.02
N ALA A 26 1.78 19.73 6.79
CA ALA A 26 1.11 18.87 5.82
C ALA A 26 1.31 17.42 6.28
N ARG A 27 0.21 16.65 6.36
CA ARG A 27 0.27 15.25 6.81
C ARG A 27 0.01 14.34 5.62
N GLN A 28 0.87 13.34 5.43
CA GLN A 28 0.62 12.29 4.46
C GLN A 28 -0.36 11.29 5.08
N VAL A 29 -1.46 11.01 4.39
CA VAL A 29 -2.43 10.00 4.83
C VAL A 29 -2.09 8.68 4.13
N PRO A 30 -1.95 7.56 4.85
CA PRO A 30 -1.65 6.26 4.24
C PRO A 30 -2.80 5.82 3.33
N ALA A 31 -2.47 5.24 2.18
CA ALA A 31 -3.45 4.65 1.28
C ALA A 31 -3.98 3.34 1.88
N ASN A 32 -5.30 3.16 1.90
CA ASN A 32 -5.92 1.92 2.34
C ASN A 32 -6.03 0.96 1.15
N TRP A 33 -5.85 -0.33 1.41
CA TRP A 33 -6.05 -1.35 0.38
C TRP A 33 -6.68 -2.61 0.96
N LYS A 34 -7.44 -3.29 0.11
CA LYS A 34 -8.11 -4.55 0.43
C LYS A 34 -8.12 -5.45 -0.79
N LEU A 35 -7.47 -6.60 -0.65
CA LEU A 35 -7.40 -7.63 -1.66
C LEU A 35 -8.07 -8.91 -1.16
N THR A 36 -8.98 -9.43 -1.97
CA THR A 36 -9.62 -10.73 -1.73
C THR A 36 -8.93 -11.77 -2.62
N PHE A 37 -8.40 -12.82 -2.00
CA PHE A 37 -7.67 -13.88 -2.69
C PHE A 37 -8.54 -15.11 -2.80
N ASN A 38 -8.81 -15.50 -4.04
CA ASN A 38 -9.67 -16.61 -4.37
C ASN A 38 -8.88 -17.69 -5.09
N ARG A 39 -9.44 -18.89 -5.13
CA ARG A 39 -8.79 -20.04 -5.76
C ARG A 39 -9.81 -20.91 -6.49
N THR A 40 -9.48 -21.30 -7.72
CA THR A 40 -10.26 -22.32 -8.45
C THR A 40 -9.89 -23.74 -8.02
N SER A 41 -10.79 -24.70 -8.13
CA SER A 41 -10.57 -26.11 -7.75
C SER A 41 -9.35 -26.74 -8.45
N ALA A 42 -9.11 -26.40 -9.72
CA ALA A 42 -8.00 -26.92 -10.52
C ALA A 42 -6.63 -26.25 -10.25
N THR A 43 -6.60 -25.18 -9.45
CA THR A 43 -5.35 -24.47 -9.12
C THR A 43 -4.36 -25.42 -8.48
N ASN A 44 -3.06 -25.29 -8.80
CA ASN A 44 -1.95 -25.99 -8.16
C ASN A 44 -2.20 -27.49 -7.87
N ASN A 45 -2.91 -28.20 -8.76
CA ASN A 45 -3.31 -29.61 -8.61
C ASN A 45 -3.99 -29.94 -7.28
N GLY A 46 -4.76 -28.98 -6.74
CA GLY A 46 -5.43 -29.11 -5.45
C GLY A 46 -4.54 -28.96 -4.21
N ALA A 47 -3.22 -28.89 -4.37
CA ALA A 47 -2.28 -28.71 -3.26
C ALA A 47 -2.29 -27.25 -2.74
N PRO A 48 -2.09 -27.00 -1.43
CA PRO A 48 -1.99 -25.65 -0.88
C PRO A 48 -1.06 -24.75 -1.70
N LEU A 49 -1.51 -23.52 -1.99
CA LEU A 49 -0.72 -22.54 -2.75
C LEU A 49 -0.23 -21.47 -1.78
N LYS A 50 1.09 -21.31 -1.66
CA LYS A 50 1.66 -20.26 -0.84
C LYS A 50 1.63 -18.95 -1.61
N ILE A 51 1.04 -17.93 -1.01
CA ILE A 51 0.99 -16.57 -1.53
C ILE A 51 1.84 -15.68 -0.64
N ARG A 52 2.65 -14.83 -1.26
CA ARG A 52 3.41 -13.77 -0.61
C ARG A 52 3.01 -12.43 -1.20
N VAL A 53 2.68 -11.50 -0.32
CA VAL A 53 2.27 -10.14 -0.67
C VAL A 53 3.31 -9.19 -0.08
N PHE A 54 3.79 -8.27 -0.90
CA PHE A 54 4.82 -7.31 -0.56
C PHE A 54 4.30 -5.90 -0.78
N LEU A 55 4.49 -5.02 0.19
CA LEU A 55 4.39 -3.58 -0.06
C LEU A 55 5.76 -3.11 -0.56
N LEU A 56 5.76 -2.44 -1.70
CA LEU A 56 6.97 -2.08 -2.43
C LEU A 56 7.05 -0.57 -2.63
N ARG A 57 8.27 -0.03 -2.50
CA ARG A 57 8.62 1.34 -2.91
C ARG A 57 8.73 1.44 -4.44
N SER A 58 9.31 0.43 -5.07
CA SER A 58 9.40 0.26 -6.52
C SER A 58 9.18 -1.22 -6.88
N ASP A 59 8.54 -1.47 -8.01
CA ASP A 59 8.34 -2.83 -8.53
C ASP A 59 9.39 -3.25 -9.57
N ALA A 60 10.31 -2.37 -9.95
CA ALA A 60 11.26 -2.62 -11.03
C ALA A 60 12.12 -3.87 -10.78
N ASN A 61 12.83 -3.92 -9.66
CA ASN A 61 13.67 -5.06 -9.27
C ASN A 61 12.82 -6.31 -9.00
N PHE A 62 11.64 -6.12 -8.42
CA PHE A 62 10.69 -7.20 -8.15
C PHE A 62 10.20 -7.85 -9.45
N MET A 63 9.95 -7.08 -10.51
CA MET A 63 9.47 -7.55 -11.80
C MET A 63 10.59 -8.08 -12.70
N SER A 64 11.85 -7.65 -12.51
CA SER A 64 13.00 -8.18 -13.25
C SER A 64 13.59 -9.46 -12.64
N ALA A 65 13.38 -9.70 -11.35
CA ALA A 65 13.95 -10.84 -10.65
C ALA A 65 13.36 -12.19 -11.09
N ASP A 66 14.12 -13.27 -10.95
CA ASP A 66 13.63 -14.62 -11.15
C ASP A 66 12.86 -15.15 -9.92
N PHE A 67 12.12 -16.24 -10.12
CA PHE A 67 11.27 -16.85 -9.10
C PHE A 67 12.05 -17.30 -7.86
N TYR A 68 13.18 -17.99 -8.04
CA TYR A 68 13.92 -18.58 -6.93
C TYR A 68 14.61 -17.50 -6.09
N SER A 69 15.12 -16.46 -6.74
CA SER A 69 15.67 -15.29 -6.06
C SER A 69 14.64 -14.61 -5.19
N LEU A 70 13.42 -14.37 -5.70
CA LEU A 70 12.34 -13.77 -4.91
C LEU A 70 11.84 -14.70 -3.80
N GLN A 71 11.75 -16.01 -4.06
CA GLN A 71 11.31 -16.98 -3.07
C GLN A 71 12.29 -17.03 -1.88
N ASN A 72 13.59 -17.05 -2.14
CA ASN A 72 14.58 -17.23 -1.08
C ASN A 72 15.02 -15.91 -0.43
N ASN A 73 15.17 -14.83 -1.21
CA ASN A 73 15.84 -13.61 -0.78
C ASN A 73 15.20 -12.32 -1.34
N ALA A 74 13.86 -12.22 -1.30
CA ALA A 74 13.11 -11.06 -1.82
C ALA A 74 13.69 -9.69 -1.40
N GLU A 75 14.01 -9.49 -0.12
CA GLU A 75 14.49 -8.20 0.39
C GLU A 75 15.83 -7.77 -0.25
N ASN A 76 16.77 -8.71 -0.39
CA ASN A 76 18.06 -8.44 -1.01
C ASN A 76 17.93 -8.23 -2.52
N VAL A 77 17.14 -9.06 -3.18
CA VAL A 77 16.96 -9.04 -4.65
C VAL A 77 16.23 -7.79 -5.12
N THR A 78 15.31 -7.29 -4.29
CA THR A 78 14.63 -6.02 -4.55
C THR A 78 15.46 -4.79 -4.16
N GLY A 79 16.66 -4.96 -3.58
CA GLY A 79 17.52 -3.84 -3.20
C GLY A 79 16.96 -2.99 -2.05
N GLY A 80 16.15 -3.59 -1.16
CA GLY A 80 15.51 -2.87 -0.06
C GLY A 80 14.23 -2.12 -0.44
N ASP A 81 13.65 -2.40 -1.62
CA ASP A 81 12.37 -1.83 -2.03
C ASP A 81 11.17 -2.46 -1.29
N VAL A 82 11.35 -3.61 -0.64
CA VAL A 82 10.32 -4.23 0.21
C VAL A 82 10.18 -3.46 1.52
N LEU A 83 8.99 -2.93 1.76
CA LEU A 83 8.62 -2.18 2.97
C LEU A 83 7.95 -3.08 4.00
N GLU A 84 7.08 -3.97 3.53
CA GLU A 84 6.38 -4.95 4.35
C GLU A 84 6.19 -6.23 3.54
N SER A 85 6.20 -7.38 4.19
CA SER A 85 5.83 -8.64 3.56
C SER A 85 4.86 -9.44 4.43
N ARG A 86 3.90 -10.09 3.78
CA ARG A 86 2.93 -10.99 4.40
C ARG A 86 2.85 -12.27 3.60
N GLN A 87 2.64 -13.40 4.27
CA GLN A 87 2.49 -14.69 3.60
C GLN A 87 1.34 -15.50 4.19
N PHE A 88 0.70 -16.29 3.35
CA PHE A 88 -0.35 -17.22 3.76
C PHE A 88 -0.51 -18.34 2.73
N PHE A 89 -1.27 -19.36 3.09
CA PHE A 89 -1.62 -20.46 2.19
C PHE A 89 -3.08 -20.37 1.76
N LEU A 90 -3.32 -20.51 0.47
CA LEU A 90 -4.64 -20.73 -0.12
C LEU A 90 -4.89 -22.24 -0.23
N THR A 91 -5.82 -22.74 0.56
CA THR A 91 -6.28 -24.13 0.54
C THR A 91 -7.68 -24.23 -0.02
N GLN A 92 -8.08 -25.40 -0.52
CA GLN A 92 -9.43 -25.59 -1.08
C GLN A 92 -10.54 -25.48 -0.03
N GLN A 93 -10.22 -25.74 1.25
CA GLN A 93 -11.21 -25.81 2.32
C GLN A 93 -11.42 -24.49 3.07
N ALA A 94 -10.46 -23.55 2.96
CA ALA A 94 -10.45 -22.32 3.78
C ALA A 94 -11.31 -21.18 3.22
N GLY A 95 -11.85 -21.31 2.00
CA GLY A 95 -12.59 -20.26 1.32
C GLY A 95 -11.72 -19.06 0.93
N ASP A 96 -12.36 -17.94 0.63
CA ASP A 96 -11.71 -16.71 0.19
C ASP A 96 -10.89 -16.08 1.32
N LYS A 97 -9.66 -15.65 1.00
CA LYS A 97 -8.78 -15.00 1.98
C LYS A 97 -8.74 -13.50 1.74
N ILE A 98 -9.23 -12.72 2.70
CA ILE A 98 -9.15 -11.25 2.65
C ILE A 98 -7.86 -10.79 3.32
N LEU A 99 -7.10 -9.94 2.63
CA LEU A 99 -5.95 -9.23 3.17
C LEU A 99 -6.18 -7.73 3.00
N GLN A 100 -6.03 -6.98 4.07
CA GLN A 100 -6.18 -5.53 4.05
C GLN A 100 -5.11 -4.87 4.93
N GLY A 101 -4.83 -3.61 4.64
CA GLY A 101 -3.84 -2.85 5.37
C GLY A 101 -3.79 -1.39 4.97
N ASN A 102 -3.03 -0.64 5.76
CA ASN A 102 -2.64 0.72 5.45
C ASN A 102 -1.24 0.68 4.85
N SER A 103 -1.05 1.37 3.74
CA SER A 103 0.24 1.48 3.07
C SER A 103 1.02 2.68 3.61
N PRO A 104 2.30 2.52 3.97
CA PRO A 104 3.11 3.66 4.40
C PRO A 104 3.26 4.70 3.27
N PRO A 105 3.57 5.97 3.58
CA PRO A 105 3.64 7.05 2.58
C PRO A 105 4.64 6.83 1.43
N GLU A 106 5.61 5.96 1.60
CA GLU A 106 6.62 5.57 0.61
C GLU A 106 6.20 4.37 -0.26
N ALA A 107 5.14 3.65 0.10
CA ALA A 107 4.65 2.52 -0.70
C ALA A 107 3.98 3.03 -1.99
N ARG A 108 4.30 2.36 -3.09
CA ARG A 108 3.79 2.69 -4.44
C ARG A 108 3.20 1.49 -5.14
N PHE A 109 3.57 0.27 -4.76
CA PHE A 109 3.09 -0.95 -5.39
C PHE A 109 2.79 -2.04 -4.35
N ILE A 110 1.86 -2.93 -4.69
CA ILE A 110 1.68 -4.23 -4.06
C ILE A 110 2.23 -5.29 -5.02
N GLY A 111 3.33 -5.94 -4.62
CA GLY A 111 3.85 -7.11 -5.30
C GLY A 111 3.20 -8.39 -4.76
N ILE A 112 2.79 -9.30 -5.63
CA ILE A 112 2.20 -10.59 -5.25
C ILE A 112 2.95 -11.71 -5.96
N ILE A 113 3.34 -12.73 -5.21
CA ILE A 113 3.93 -13.96 -5.72
C ILE A 113 3.08 -15.14 -5.28
N ALA A 114 2.81 -16.04 -6.23
CA ALA A 114 2.23 -17.35 -5.98
C ALA A 114 3.27 -18.43 -6.26
N GLU A 115 3.60 -19.19 -5.22
CA GLU A 115 4.58 -20.27 -5.30
C GLU A 115 3.92 -21.55 -5.80
N TYR A 116 3.58 -21.59 -7.10
CA TYR A 116 3.05 -22.78 -7.76
C TYR A 116 4.08 -23.92 -7.77
N GLN A 117 3.61 -25.17 -7.75
CA GLN A 117 4.45 -26.37 -7.93
C GLN A 117 5.22 -26.34 -9.26
N SER A 118 4.59 -25.83 -10.31
CA SER A 118 5.21 -25.58 -11.60
C SER A 118 4.82 -24.19 -12.09
N ILE A 119 5.82 -23.34 -12.30
CA ILE A 119 5.66 -21.95 -12.74
C ILE A 119 5.68 -21.80 -14.27
N ASN A 120 6.04 -22.87 -14.99
CA ASN A 120 6.20 -22.83 -16.45
C ASN A 120 4.86 -22.51 -17.13
N GLY A 121 4.85 -21.45 -17.94
CA GLY A 121 3.67 -20.99 -18.66
C GLY A 121 2.57 -20.39 -17.76
N LYS A 122 2.86 -20.08 -16.49
CA LYS A 122 1.89 -19.46 -15.56
C LYS A 122 2.31 -18.05 -15.17
N SER A 123 1.32 -17.18 -15.00
CA SER A 123 1.53 -15.89 -14.34
C SER A 123 1.65 -16.11 -12.82
N TRP A 124 2.86 -16.25 -12.30
CA TRP A 124 3.10 -16.47 -10.87
C TRP A 124 3.35 -15.17 -10.08
N ARG A 125 3.45 -14.03 -10.78
CA ARG A 125 3.75 -12.72 -10.21
C ARG A 125 2.79 -11.66 -10.72
N LEU A 126 2.38 -10.76 -9.82
CA LEU A 126 1.65 -9.54 -10.16
C LEU A 126 2.30 -8.34 -9.47
N SER A 127 2.24 -7.18 -10.12
CA SER A 127 2.54 -5.88 -9.52
C SER A 127 1.30 -5.00 -9.71
N LEU A 128 0.77 -4.48 -8.61
CA LEU A 128 -0.43 -3.65 -8.59
C LEU A 128 -0.04 -2.25 -8.10
N PRO A 129 -0.27 -1.17 -8.88
CA PRO A 129 0.03 0.17 -8.42
C PRO A 129 -0.94 0.58 -7.30
N LEU A 130 -0.39 1.12 -6.21
CA LEU A 130 -1.17 1.77 -5.17
C LEU A 130 -1.52 3.19 -5.58
N PRO A 131 -2.69 3.72 -5.17
CA PRO A 131 -2.99 5.13 -5.36
C PRO A 131 -1.96 5.97 -4.60
N ALA A 132 -1.56 7.09 -5.22
CA ALA A 132 -0.59 7.99 -4.60
C ALA A 132 -1.13 8.51 -3.26
N PRO A 133 -0.31 8.56 -2.19
CA PRO A 133 -0.75 9.08 -0.90
C PRO A 133 -1.15 10.54 -1.08
N LEU A 134 -2.38 10.84 -0.66
CA LEU A 134 -2.92 12.20 -0.72
C LEU A 134 -2.14 13.08 0.26
N THR A 135 -1.59 14.19 -0.25
CA THR A 135 -1.06 15.26 0.60
C THR A 135 -2.24 16.08 1.11
N THR A 136 -2.72 15.79 2.32
CA THR A 136 -3.78 16.58 2.92
C THR A 136 -3.16 17.79 3.63
N ASN A 137 -3.55 18.99 3.19
CA ASN A 137 -3.27 20.21 3.93
C ASN A 137 -4.18 20.25 5.17
N PHE A 138 -3.70 20.83 6.28
CA PHE A 138 -4.42 20.83 7.57
C PHE A 138 -5.84 21.43 7.52
N TYR A 139 -6.13 22.32 6.57
CA TYR A 139 -7.48 22.89 6.36
C TYR A 139 -8.40 22.00 5.49
N LYS A 140 -7.91 20.89 4.93
CA LYS A 140 -8.67 19.91 4.15
C LYS A 140 -9.22 18.74 4.99
N PHE A 141 -9.41 18.94 6.29
CA PHE A 141 -9.94 17.92 7.20
C PHE A 141 -11.38 17.43 6.86
N TRP A 142 -12.11 18.15 6.02
CA TRP A 142 -13.43 17.77 5.48
C TRP A 142 -13.39 17.09 4.09
N GLN A 143 -12.20 16.91 3.50
CA GLN A 143 -12.05 16.31 2.17
C GLN A 143 -11.55 14.85 2.27
N PHE A 144 -12.53 13.94 2.22
CA PHE A 144 -12.45 12.56 1.70
C PHE A 144 -11.62 11.52 2.49
N SER A 145 -12.29 10.41 2.82
CA SER A 145 -11.61 9.15 3.12
C SER A 145 -10.70 8.81 1.94
N PRO A 146 -9.41 8.47 2.15
CA PRO A 146 -8.52 8.08 1.05
C PRO A 146 -9.15 6.96 0.25
N ASP A 147 -9.12 7.06 -1.08
CA ASP A 147 -9.60 6.02 -1.98
C ASP A 147 -8.99 4.68 -1.56
N GLU A 148 -9.87 3.75 -1.15
CA GLU A 148 -9.46 2.40 -0.78
C GLU A 148 -9.27 1.60 -2.07
N MET A 149 -8.03 1.17 -2.34
CA MET A 149 -7.79 0.27 -3.46
C MET A 149 -8.38 -1.10 -3.14
N LYS A 150 -9.43 -1.48 -3.87
CA LYS A 150 -10.06 -2.80 -3.74
C LYS A 150 -9.83 -3.66 -4.97
N GLY A 151 -9.73 -4.97 -4.77
CA GLY A 151 -9.73 -5.90 -5.88
C GLY A 151 -9.68 -7.36 -5.47
N VAL A 152 -9.89 -8.21 -6.46
CA VAL A 152 -9.87 -9.67 -6.31
C VAL A 152 -8.66 -10.23 -7.06
N VAL A 153 -7.93 -11.13 -6.42
CA VAL A 153 -6.82 -11.87 -7.00
C VAL A 153 -7.23 -13.34 -7.06
N ASP A 154 -7.56 -13.79 -8.26
CA ASP A 154 -7.92 -15.18 -8.54
C ASP A 154 -6.66 -16.00 -8.83
N ALA A 155 -6.37 -16.98 -8.00
CA ALA A 155 -5.40 -18.03 -8.30
C ALA A 155 -6.09 -19.11 -9.15
N THR A 156 -5.58 -19.33 -10.37
CA THR A 156 -6.11 -20.30 -11.33
C THR A 156 -5.07 -21.32 -11.73
N ALA A 157 -5.47 -22.37 -12.46
CA ALA A 157 -4.52 -23.30 -13.07
C ALA A 157 -3.57 -22.60 -14.07
N GLY A 158 -3.96 -21.47 -14.67
CA GLY A 158 -3.14 -20.69 -15.60
C GLY A 158 -2.26 -19.62 -14.93
N GLY A 159 -2.36 -19.45 -13.62
CA GLY A 159 -1.67 -18.40 -12.88
C GLY A 159 -2.62 -17.43 -12.18
N LEU A 160 -2.04 -16.38 -11.62
CA LEU A 160 -2.73 -15.28 -10.95
C LEU A 160 -3.41 -14.37 -11.97
N GLN A 161 -4.64 -13.96 -11.65
CA GLN A 161 -5.39 -12.95 -12.38
C GLN A 161 -5.90 -11.91 -11.39
N TYR A 162 -5.70 -10.64 -11.69
CA TYR A 162 -6.23 -9.53 -10.89
C TYR A 162 -7.45 -8.94 -11.58
N LYS A 163 -8.49 -8.68 -10.78
CA LYS A 163 -9.70 -7.98 -11.20
C LYS A 163 -9.93 -6.81 -10.24
N PRO A 164 -9.91 -5.55 -10.70
CA PRO A 164 -10.31 -4.44 -9.86
C PRO A 164 -11.77 -4.61 -9.46
N THR A 165 -12.11 -4.16 -8.26
CA THR A 165 -13.50 -4.10 -7.77
C THR A 165 -13.85 -2.64 -7.61
N ASP A 166 -14.63 -2.11 -8.55
CA ASP A 166 -15.28 -0.81 -8.38
C ASP A 166 -16.48 -0.98 -7.46
N ASP A 167 -16.66 -0.02 -6.54
CA ASP A 167 -17.90 0.15 -5.76
C ASP A 167 -18.99 0.81 -6.62
#